data_AF-A0A9E7GBG2-F1
#
_entry.id   AF-A0A9E7GBG2-F1
#
_cell.length_a   1.000
_cell.length_b   1.000
_cell.length_c   1.000
_cell.angle_alpha   90.00
_cell.angle_beta   90.00
_cell.angle_gamma   90.00
#
_symmetry.space_group_name_H-M   'P 1'
#
loop_
_entity.id
_entity.type
_entity.pdbx_description
1 polymer ?
#
loop_
_entity_poly.entity_id
_entity_poly.type
_entity_poly.pdbx_seq_one_letter_code
_entity_poly.pdbx_strand_id
1 'polypeptide(L)'
;MAATAVATISLAPSSTPPASRAKIQKPAPGTLVLGSSAASLSSSSISLRHVVPAGGGGGRSAAFGARMVSVPSVEKPPPSLDFETSVFKAEKITLAGHDEYIVKGGRDLFYLLPDAFKGVKQIGVIGWGSQGPAQAQNLRDSLVVAKSNIVVKIGLRKGSCSFDEARAAGFTEENGTLGDIWETVAGSVLLLLLISDAALTIMKDILGLSHGFLLGHLQSLGLDFPKNISVIAVCPKGMGPSVRRLYVQGKEINGAGINSSFAVHQDVDGRAVDVALGWSVALGSPFTFATTLEQEYESDIFGERGILLGAVHGIVEALFRRYTENGMSEELAYKNTGMLSVYTALTDEGKKEFNAAYSASYYPCMDILYECYEDVACGSEICSVVLAGRRFQEKEGLPAFPMGKIDQTRMWKVGERVRATRPVGDLGPLHPFTAGVYVALMMARIEILKKKGHSYSEIINESVIESVDSLNPFMHARGVGFMVDNCSTTARLGSRKWAPRFDYIFAQQAFVSVDKQIYQSATSCTFPSMMP
;
A
#
# COMPACT_ATOMS: atom_id res chain seq x y z
N MET A 1 -24.89 -53.72 -21.58
CA MET A 1 -24.31 -55.05 -21.31
C MET A 1 -22.98 -55.13 -22.05
N ALA A 2 -21.91 -55.46 -21.30
CA ALA A 2 -20.63 -56.10 -21.67
C ALA A 2 -19.99 -55.86 -23.05
N ALA A 3 -18.67 -55.81 -23.26
CA ALA A 3 -17.45 -55.73 -22.44
C ALA A 3 -16.28 -55.82 -23.46
N THR A 4 -15.16 -55.11 -23.27
CA THR A 4 -13.77 -55.48 -23.67
C THR A 4 -12.86 -54.28 -23.32
N ALA A 5 -12.05 -54.31 -22.27
CA ALA A 5 -10.78 -55.03 -22.03
C ALA A 5 -9.54 -54.15 -22.34
N VAL A 6 -8.66 -54.13 -21.35
CA VAL A 6 -7.57 -53.18 -21.03
C VAL A 6 -6.23 -53.62 -21.62
N ALA A 7 -5.33 -52.67 -21.91
CA ALA A 7 -3.89 -52.94 -22.00
C ALA A 7 -3.08 -51.89 -21.23
N THR A 8 -2.47 -52.33 -20.12
CA THR A 8 -1.47 -51.65 -19.29
C THR A 8 -0.08 -52.17 -19.64
N ILE A 9 0.93 -51.29 -19.74
CA ILE A 9 2.34 -51.67 -19.89
C ILE A 9 3.06 -51.43 -18.54
N SER A 10 3.77 -52.45 -18.07
CA SER A 10 4.53 -52.51 -16.82
C SER A 10 6.04 -52.42 -17.10
N LEU A 11 6.76 -51.75 -16.20
CA LEU A 11 8.22 -51.60 -16.14
C LEU A 11 8.82 -52.60 -15.14
N ALA A 12 9.97 -53.20 -15.49
CA ALA A 12 10.86 -53.89 -14.54
C ALA A 12 12.30 -54.03 -15.14
N PRO A 13 13.33 -54.29 -14.32
CA PRO A 13 14.60 -53.55 -14.35
C PRO A 13 15.83 -54.40 -14.77
N SER A 14 16.98 -53.76 -15.00
CA SER A 14 18.27 -54.44 -15.14
C SER A 14 19.42 -53.75 -14.37
N SER A 15 20.30 -54.60 -13.88
CA SER A 15 21.34 -54.39 -12.85
C SER A 15 22.76 -54.20 -13.44
N THR A 16 23.57 -53.36 -12.76
CA THR A 16 25.04 -53.15 -12.82
C THR A 16 25.87 -54.41 -12.44
N PRO A 17 27.22 -54.55 -12.68
CA PRO A 17 28.34 -53.66 -12.23
C PRO A 17 29.68 -53.73 -13.08
N PRO A 18 30.91 -53.36 -12.60
CA PRO A 18 31.40 -52.06 -12.08
C PRO A 18 32.78 -51.56 -12.64
N ALA A 19 33.13 -50.32 -12.22
CA ALA A 19 34.47 -49.77 -11.88
C ALA A 19 35.43 -49.16 -12.94
N SER A 20 35.70 -47.85 -12.80
CA SER A 20 37.04 -47.33 -12.45
C SER A 20 36.96 -45.89 -11.89
N ARG A 21 37.88 -45.57 -10.99
CA ARG A 21 37.81 -44.50 -9.97
C ARG A 21 39.00 -43.55 -10.19
N ALA A 22 38.75 -42.27 -10.50
CA ALA A 22 39.77 -41.22 -10.49
C ALA A 22 39.54 -40.29 -9.28
N LYS A 23 40.58 -40.15 -8.45
CA LYS A 23 40.64 -39.31 -7.24
C LYS A 23 41.08 -37.90 -7.61
N ILE A 24 40.39 -36.85 -7.14
CA ILE A 24 40.97 -35.53 -6.81
C ILE A 24 40.29 -34.97 -5.55
N GLN A 25 41.09 -34.33 -4.70
CA GLN A 25 40.92 -33.97 -3.29
C GLN A 25 39.81 -32.97 -2.93
N LYS A 26 39.22 -33.16 -1.75
CA LYS A 26 38.53 -32.15 -0.94
C LYS A 26 39.56 -31.45 -0.01
N PRO A 27 39.47 -30.13 0.22
CA PRO A 27 40.09 -29.50 1.38
C PRO A 27 39.05 -29.11 2.44
N ALA A 28 39.33 -29.44 3.70
CA ALA A 28 38.88 -28.77 4.92
C ALA A 28 39.81 -29.25 6.07
N PRO A 29 40.01 -28.51 7.19
CA PRO A 29 39.46 -27.21 7.58
C PRO A 29 40.55 -26.16 7.93
N GLY A 30 40.29 -24.88 7.65
CA GLY A 30 41.12 -23.77 8.16
C GLY A 30 40.50 -23.19 9.42
N THR A 31 41.05 -23.51 10.58
CA THR A 31 40.70 -22.92 11.87
C THR A 31 41.29 -21.50 11.93
N LEU A 32 40.44 -20.47 11.83
CA LEU A 32 40.83 -19.08 12.11
C LEU A 32 40.51 -18.76 13.57
N VAL A 33 41.59 -18.56 14.32
CA VAL A 33 41.63 -18.14 15.72
C VAL A 33 41.06 -16.72 15.82
N LEU A 34 39.92 -16.57 16.49
CA LEU A 34 39.44 -15.28 16.99
C LEU A 34 40.25 -14.94 18.25
N GLY A 35 41.16 -13.98 18.11
CA GLY A 35 41.86 -13.37 19.24
C GLY A 35 40.86 -12.62 20.11
N SER A 36 40.59 -13.14 21.31
CA SER A 36 39.87 -12.47 22.38
C SER A 36 40.71 -11.33 22.94
N SER A 37 40.49 -10.12 22.44
CA SER A 37 40.90 -8.89 23.14
C SER A 37 39.82 -8.57 24.18
N ALA A 38 40.07 -9.03 25.41
CA ALA A 38 39.32 -8.61 26.58
C ALA A 38 39.62 -7.13 26.87
N ALA A 39 38.75 -6.24 26.40
CA ALA A 39 38.68 -4.87 26.90
C ALA A 39 37.82 -4.87 28.16
N SER A 40 38.48 -4.68 29.30
CA SER A 40 37.87 -4.48 30.61
C SER A 40 36.99 -3.23 30.62
N LEU A 41 35.67 -3.42 30.71
CA LEU A 41 34.73 -2.35 31.04
C LEU A 41 34.80 -2.13 32.56
N SER A 42 35.44 -1.04 32.97
CA SER A 42 35.40 -0.54 34.34
C SER A 42 33.99 -0.10 34.69
N SER A 43 33.38 -0.75 35.69
CA SER A 43 32.11 -0.36 36.29
C SER A 43 32.30 0.92 37.11
N SER A 44 31.81 2.05 36.60
CA SER A 44 31.64 3.26 37.39
C SER A 44 30.42 3.12 38.30
N SER A 45 30.68 2.95 39.59
CA SER A 45 29.69 2.88 40.66
C SER A 45 29.01 4.23 40.85
N ILE A 46 27.69 4.30 40.60
CA ILE A 46 26.85 5.42 41.01
C ILE A 46 26.54 5.24 42.50
N SER A 47 27.11 6.11 43.32
CA SER A 47 26.87 6.19 44.76
C SER A 47 25.43 6.62 45.05
N LEU A 48 24.61 5.69 45.52
CA LEU A 48 23.33 5.98 46.17
C LEU A 48 23.59 6.69 47.51
N ARG A 49 23.22 7.98 47.59
CA ARG A 49 23.15 8.68 48.88
C ARG A 49 21.86 8.29 49.59
N HIS A 50 22.01 7.63 50.72
CA HIS A 50 20.97 7.43 51.74
C HIS A 50 20.47 8.79 52.25
N VAL A 51 19.14 8.96 52.25
CA VAL A 51 18.45 10.02 53.02
C VAL A 51 17.73 9.34 54.18
N VAL A 52 18.06 9.77 55.40
CA VAL A 52 17.45 9.35 56.67
C VAL A 52 16.05 9.99 56.81
N PRO A 53 15.02 9.29 57.30
CA PRO A 53 13.74 9.93 57.59
C PRO A 53 13.75 10.48 59.02
N ALA A 54 13.48 11.78 59.15
CA ALA A 54 13.05 12.38 60.41
C ALA A 54 11.51 12.44 60.42
N GLY A 55 10.91 11.92 61.48
CA GLY A 55 9.46 11.91 61.66
C GLY A 55 8.85 13.26 62.05
N GLY A 56 7.54 13.35 61.87
CA GLY A 56 6.70 14.46 62.34
C GLY A 56 5.41 14.55 61.52
N GLY A 57 4.28 14.29 62.18
CA GLY A 57 2.97 14.05 61.53
C GLY A 57 2.18 15.30 61.13
N GLY A 58 0.98 15.04 60.60
CA GLY A 58 -0.05 16.04 60.34
C GLY A 58 -0.63 15.94 58.94
N GLY A 59 -1.82 15.36 58.82
CA GLY A 59 -2.48 15.10 57.54
C GLY A 59 -2.89 16.37 56.76
N ARG A 60 -2.97 16.21 55.44
CA ARG A 60 -4.00 16.75 54.55
C ARG A 60 -3.78 16.21 53.15
N SER A 61 -4.86 15.71 52.55
CA SER A 61 -4.91 15.22 51.18
C SER A 61 -4.57 16.35 50.20
N ALA A 62 -3.58 16.14 49.32
CA ALA A 62 -3.23 17.07 48.25
C ALA A 62 -3.29 16.31 46.91
N ALA A 63 -4.23 16.74 46.06
CA ALA A 63 -4.41 16.24 44.71
C ALA A 63 -3.14 16.52 43.88
N PHE A 64 -2.57 15.48 43.28
CA PHE A 64 -1.55 15.62 42.25
C PHE A 64 -2.18 16.16 40.97
N GLY A 65 -2.10 17.48 40.78
CA GLY A 65 -2.36 18.11 39.49
C GLY A 65 -1.22 17.76 38.53
N ALA A 66 -1.48 16.84 37.61
CA ALA A 66 -0.59 16.59 36.48
C ALA A 66 -0.55 17.86 35.60
N ARG A 67 0.58 18.57 35.65
CA ARG A 67 0.85 19.71 34.77
C ARG A 67 1.11 19.16 33.37
N MET A 68 0.07 19.14 32.53
CA MET A 68 0.22 18.89 31.09
C MET A 68 1.16 19.96 30.54
N VAL A 69 2.33 19.54 30.07
CA VAL A 69 3.22 20.38 29.28
C VAL A 69 2.58 20.47 27.90
N SER A 70 1.88 21.56 27.63
CA SER A 70 1.39 21.86 26.28
C SER A 70 2.60 22.07 25.37
N VAL A 71 2.91 21.08 24.54
CA VAL A 71 3.80 21.29 23.40
C VAL A 71 3.03 22.15 22.41
N PRO A 72 3.53 23.33 22.00
CA PRO A 72 2.83 24.15 21.02
C PRO A 72 2.71 23.36 19.71
N SER A 73 1.48 23.24 19.20
CA SER A 73 1.22 22.68 17.87
C SER A 73 1.77 23.65 16.83
N VAL A 74 2.95 23.37 16.32
CA VAL A 74 3.44 24.01 15.10
C VAL A 74 2.62 23.41 13.97
N GLU A 75 1.61 24.14 13.48
CA GLU A 75 0.99 23.81 12.19
C GLU A 75 2.09 23.95 11.14
N LYS A 76 2.66 22.82 10.71
CA LYS A 76 3.63 22.79 9.63
C LYS A 76 2.85 23.06 8.35
N PRO A 77 3.07 24.18 7.64
CA PRO A 77 2.41 24.39 6.36
C PRO A 77 2.79 23.23 5.44
N PRO A 78 1.86 22.70 4.63
CA PRO A 78 2.19 21.65 3.68
C PRO A 78 3.31 22.18 2.75
N PRO A 79 4.39 21.42 2.56
CA PRO A 79 5.47 21.83 1.68
C PRO A 79 4.92 21.88 0.25
N SER A 80 4.98 23.06 -0.38
CA SER A 80 4.77 23.17 -1.82
C SER A 80 6.09 22.75 -2.49
N LEU A 81 6.10 21.57 -3.10
CA LEU A 81 7.23 21.06 -3.86
C LEU A 81 7.13 21.61 -5.28
N ASP A 82 8.07 22.47 -5.63
CA ASP A 82 8.24 22.96 -7.00
C ASP A 82 9.24 22.07 -7.75
N PHE A 83 9.11 22.00 -9.07
CA PHE A 83 10.01 21.24 -9.93
C PHE A 83 10.16 21.92 -11.29
N GLU A 84 11.35 21.83 -11.86
CA GLU A 84 11.65 22.35 -13.19
C GLU A 84 11.69 21.21 -14.20
N THR A 85 10.91 21.34 -15.27
CA THR A 85 10.91 20.40 -16.41
C THR A 85 11.22 21.16 -17.68
N SER A 86 12.08 20.58 -18.53
CA SER A 86 12.45 21.17 -19.82
C SER A 86 11.61 20.62 -20.98
N VAL A 87 10.89 19.51 -20.75
CA VAL A 87 10.16 18.75 -21.77
C VAL A 87 8.65 18.92 -21.64
N PHE A 88 8.13 18.91 -20.41
CA PHE A 88 6.69 18.93 -20.15
C PHE A 88 6.21 20.30 -19.68
N LYS A 89 4.90 20.53 -19.80
CA LYS A 89 4.27 21.74 -19.28
C LYS A 89 3.82 21.50 -17.84
N ALA A 90 4.47 22.16 -16.89
CA ALA A 90 3.98 22.26 -15.52
C ALA A 90 2.76 23.19 -15.47
N GLU A 91 1.70 22.77 -14.77
CA GLU A 91 0.51 23.55 -14.53
C GLU A 91 0.31 23.73 -13.03
N LYS A 92 0.07 24.97 -12.61
CA LYS A 92 -0.25 25.30 -11.24
C LYS A 92 -1.72 25.04 -10.97
N ILE A 93 -2.02 24.36 -9.87
CA ILE A 93 -3.36 24.17 -9.31
C ILE A 93 -3.42 24.77 -7.91
N THR A 94 -4.59 25.26 -7.51
CA THR A 94 -4.80 25.79 -6.16
C THR A 94 -5.82 24.92 -5.44
N LEU A 95 -5.39 24.24 -4.39
CA LEU A 95 -6.22 23.35 -3.57
C LEU A 95 -6.36 23.96 -2.17
N ALA A 96 -7.58 24.37 -1.81
CA ALA A 96 -7.87 25.01 -0.52
C ALA A 96 -6.94 26.21 -0.17
N GLY A 97 -6.51 26.97 -1.18
CA GLY A 97 -5.60 28.12 -1.02
C GLY A 97 -4.11 27.75 -1.05
N HIS A 98 -3.77 26.49 -1.28
CA HIS A 98 -2.38 26.02 -1.44
C HIS A 98 -2.09 25.78 -2.92
N ASP A 99 -1.04 26.45 -3.43
CA ASP A 99 -0.56 26.25 -4.79
C ASP A 99 0.32 24.99 -4.86
N GLU A 100 0.02 24.13 -5.83
CA GLU A 100 0.76 22.92 -6.16
C GLU A 100 0.99 22.85 -7.67
N TYR A 101 2.03 22.13 -8.11
CA TYR A 101 2.34 21.96 -9.52
C TYR A 101 2.08 20.51 -9.96
N ILE A 102 1.47 20.37 -11.14
CA ILE A 102 1.20 19.09 -11.78
C ILE A 102 1.65 19.09 -13.23
N VAL A 103 1.86 17.89 -13.79
CA VAL A 103 1.91 17.67 -15.24
C VAL A 103 0.68 16.86 -15.63
N LYS A 104 -0.17 17.43 -16.48
CA LYS A 104 -1.27 16.67 -17.10
C LYS A 104 -0.67 15.66 -18.08
N GLY A 105 -1.16 14.44 -18.05
CA GLY A 105 -0.80 13.44 -19.05
C GLY A 105 -1.76 13.46 -20.23
N GLY A 106 -1.55 12.51 -21.14
CA GLY A 106 -2.32 12.39 -22.37
C GLY A 106 -1.51 11.64 -23.41
N ARG A 107 -2.21 10.89 -24.28
CA ARG A 107 -1.53 10.17 -25.38
C ARG A 107 -0.92 11.13 -26.40
N ASP A 108 -1.50 12.32 -26.50
CA ASP A 108 -0.99 13.41 -27.30
C ASP A 108 0.39 13.88 -26.83
N LEU A 109 0.85 13.55 -25.62
CA LEU A 109 2.19 13.89 -25.13
C LEU A 109 3.26 12.84 -25.47
N PHE A 110 2.91 11.70 -26.08
CA PHE A 110 3.87 10.60 -26.28
C PHE A 110 5.02 10.97 -27.23
N TYR A 111 4.83 11.96 -28.11
CA TYR A 111 5.91 12.44 -28.99
C TYR A 111 7.06 13.10 -28.22
N LEU A 112 6.85 13.50 -26.95
CA LEU A 112 7.86 14.09 -26.08
C LEU A 112 8.71 13.04 -25.35
N LEU A 113 8.30 11.76 -25.34
CA LEU A 113 9.00 10.70 -24.62
C LEU A 113 10.46 10.49 -25.07
N PRO A 114 10.84 10.61 -26.36
CA PRO A 114 12.25 10.53 -26.76
C PRO A 114 13.13 11.61 -26.11
N ASP A 115 12.62 12.83 -25.94
CA ASP A 115 13.33 13.93 -25.30
C ASP A 115 13.41 13.72 -23.79
N ALA A 116 12.30 13.31 -23.16
CA ALA A 116 12.24 12.98 -21.74
C ALA A 116 13.21 11.85 -21.36
N PHE A 117 13.38 10.86 -22.24
CA PHE A 117 14.28 9.72 -22.03
C PHE A 117 15.63 9.88 -22.71
N LYS A 118 16.10 11.11 -22.95
CA LYS A 118 17.40 11.35 -23.57
C LYS A 118 18.52 10.62 -22.80
N GLY A 119 19.30 9.84 -23.54
CA GLY A 119 20.39 9.02 -22.99
C GLY A 119 19.96 7.62 -22.50
N VAL A 120 18.66 7.34 -22.40
CA VAL A 120 18.14 6.00 -22.08
C VAL A 120 18.03 5.19 -23.36
N LYS A 121 18.68 4.01 -23.40
CA LYS A 121 18.54 3.05 -24.51
C LYS A 121 17.76 1.81 -24.12
N GLN A 122 17.84 1.42 -22.85
CA GLN A 122 17.11 0.29 -22.28
C GLN A 122 16.54 0.68 -20.92
N ILE A 123 15.25 0.38 -20.73
CA ILE A 123 14.53 0.44 -19.46
C ILE A 123 14.42 -0.98 -18.93
N GLY A 124 15.04 -1.25 -17.79
CA GLY A 124 14.96 -2.56 -17.14
C GLY A 124 13.81 -2.60 -16.15
N VAL A 125 12.80 -3.45 -16.38
CA VAL A 125 11.69 -3.64 -15.45
C VAL A 125 11.95 -4.90 -14.64
N ILE A 126 12.21 -4.74 -13.35
CA ILE A 126 12.63 -5.84 -12.47
C ILE A 126 11.44 -6.34 -11.68
N GLY A 127 11.06 -7.61 -11.91
CA GLY A 127 9.92 -8.26 -11.28
C GLY A 127 8.64 -8.28 -12.12
N TRP A 128 7.77 -9.24 -11.81
CA TRP A 128 6.50 -9.48 -12.50
C TRP A 128 5.34 -9.64 -11.51
N GLY A 129 5.34 -8.84 -10.44
CA GLY A 129 4.27 -8.80 -9.43
C GLY A 129 3.02 -8.06 -9.93
N SER A 130 2.42 -7.21 -9.10
CA SER A 130 1.24 -6.42 -9.50
C SER A 130 1.60 -5.29 -10.48
N GLN A 131 2.62 -4.48 -10.17
CA GLN A 131 3.02 -3.31 -10.97
C GLN A 131 3.82 -3.69 -12.24
N GLY A 132 4.71 -4.68 -12.16
CA GLY A 132 5.61 -5.09 -13.25
C GLY A 132 4.92 -5.32 -14.60
N PRO A 133 3.90 -6.20 -14.69
CA PRO A 133 3.20 -6.47 -15.94
C PRO A 133 2.51 -5.23 -16.51
N ALA A 134 1.91 -4.40 -15.66
CA ALA A 134 1.17 -3.22 -16.08
C ALA A 134 2.10 -2.15 -16.65
N GLN A 135 3.15 -1.81 -15.90
CA GLN A 135 4.09 -0.77 -16.29
C GLN A 135 4.92 -1.16 -17.51
N ALA A 136 5.41 -2.40 -17.56
CA ALA A 136 6.14 -2.90 -18.73
C ALA A 136 5.33 -2.78 -20.02
N GLN A 137 4.07 -3.22 -19.99
CA GLN A 137 3.21 -3.16 -21.18
C GLN A 137 2.83 -1.73 -21.54
N ASN A 138 2.54 -0.86 -20.56
CA ASN A 138 2.20 0.53 -20.84
C ASN A 138 3.40 1.29 -21.41
N LEU A 139 4.60 1.13 -20.83
CA LEU A 139 5.85 1.70 -21.35
C LEU A 139 6.11 1.23 -22.79
N ARG A 140 6.03 -0.08 -23.05
CA ARG A 140 6.20 -0.63 -24.40
C ARG A 140 5.20 -0.03 -25.37
N ASP A 141 3.92 -0.05 -25.04
CA ASP A 141 2.86 0.45 -25.92
C ASP A 141 3.05 1.96 -26.21
N SER A 142 3.40 2.77 -25.20
CA SER A 142 3.62 4.22 -25.34
C SER A 142 4.86 4.54 -26.17
N LEU A 143 5.96 3.80 -25.99
CA LEU A 143 7.20 3.97 -26.75
C LEU A 143 7.04 3.59 -28.22
N VAL A 144 6.23 2.57 -28.52
CA VAL A 144 5.87 2.21 -29.90
C VAL A 144 5.10 3.34 -30.58
N VAL A 145 4.13 3.95 -29.89
CA VAL A 145 3.38 5.10 -30.42
C VAL A 145 4.30 6.31 -30.62
N ALA A 146 5.23 6.55 -29.70
CA ALA A 146 6.25 7.59 -29.79
C ALA A 146 7.31 7.33 -30.88
N LYS A 147 7.29 6.15 -31.53
CA LYS A 147 8.32 5.68 -32.48
C LYS A 147 9.73 5.72 -31.88
N SER A 148 9.84 5.48 -30.58
CA SER A 148 11.10 5.40 -29.86
C SER A 148 11.77 4.05 -30.07
N ASN A 149 13.10 4.02 -30.09
CA ASN A 149 13.92 2.81 -30.19
C ASN A 149 14.33 2.24 -28.81
N ILE A 150 13.80 2.80 -27.72
CA ILE A 150 14.11 2.35 -26.36
C ILE A 150 13.55 0.94 -26.15
N VAL A 151 14.39 0.04 -25.64
CA VAL A 151 14.00 -1.33 -25.32
C VAL A 151 13.48 -1.41 -23.88
N VAL A 152 12.26 -1.94 -23.70
CA VAL A 152 11.75 -2.33 -22.38
C VAL A 152 12.09 -3.79 -22.15
N LYS A 153 13.00 -4.08 -21.22
CA LYS A 153 13.48 -5.45 -20.94
C LYS A 153 13.09 -5.87 -19.53
N ILE A 154 12.51 -7.05 -19.38
CA ILE A 154 12.09 -7.62 -18.10
C ILE A 154 13.23 -8.44 -17.50
N GLY A 155 13.53 -8.20 -16.23
CA GLY A 155 14.51 -8.97 -15.47
C GLY A 155 13.83 -9.79 -14.38
N LEU A 156 13.93 -11.13 -14.48
CA LEU A 156 13.39 -12.06 -13.48
C LEU A 156 14.49 -12.91 -12.86
N ARG A 157 14.31 -13.29 -11.58
CA ARG A 157 15.20 -14.23 -10.91
C ARG A 157 15.14 -15.59 -11.59
N LYS A 158 16.27 -16.28 -11.70
CA LYS A 158 16.34 -17.66 -12.18
C LYS A 158 15.33 -18.55 -11.44
N GLY A 159 14.51 -19.28 -12.19
CA GLY A 159 13.46 -20.15 -11.65
C GLY A 159 12.18 -19.43 -11.23
N SER A 160 12.00 -18.15 -11.57
CA SER A 160 10.73 -17.44 -11.37
C SER A 160 9.58 -18.16 -12.08
N CYS A 161 8.43 -18.30 -11.42
CA CYS A 161 7.22 -18.85 -12.04
C CYS A 161 6.59 -17.91 -13.08
N SER A 162 7.02 -16.64 -13.14
CA SER A 162 6.42 -15.62 -13.99
C SER A 162 7.07 -15.47 -15.38
N PHE A 163 8.04 -16.33 -15.74
CA PHE A 163 8.62 -16.30 -17.09
C PHE A 163 7.56 -16.53 -18.17
N ASP A 164 6.69 -17.52 -17.98
CA ASP A 164 5.66 -17.85 -18.97
C ASP A 164 4.60 -16.74 -19.09
N GLU A 165 4.28 -16.06 -17.99
CA GLU A 165 3.38 -14.91 -17.99
C GLU A 165 3.99 -13.71 -18.75
N ALA A 166 5.29 -13.46 -18.58
CA ALA A 166 5.99 -12.42 -19.32
C ALA A 166 6.03 -12.72 -20.83
N ARG A 167 6.30 -13.99 -21.20
CA ARG A 167 6.24 -14.46 -22.60
C ARG A 167 4.84 -14.31 -23.19
N ALA A 168 3.81 -14.69 -22.45
CA ALA A 168 2.41 -14.52 -22.87
C ALA A 168 2.03 -13.04 -23.07
N ALA A 169 2.66 -12.12 -22.34
CA ALA A 169 2.51 -10.68 -22.53
C ALA A 169 3.36 -10.10 -23.68
N GLY A 170 4.16 -10.93 -24.37
CA GLY A 170 4.98 -10.57 -25.53
C GLY A 170 6.43 -10.19 -25.21
N PHE A 171 6.89 -10.39 -23.98
CA PHE A 171 8.29 -10.19 -23.59
C PHE A 171 9.03 -11.52 -23.66
N THR A 172 10.01 -11.67 -24.56
CA THR A 172 10.69 -12.97 -24.76
C THR A 172 12.21 -12.81 -24.83
N GLU A 173 12.91 -13.91 -24.64
CA GLU A 173 14.36 -13.95 -24.76
C GLU A 173 14.81 -13.68 -26.20
N GLU A 174 14.04 -14.16 -27.20
CA GLU A 174 14.40 -14.07 -28.62
C GLU A 174 14.35 -12.64 -29.16
N ASN A 175 13.41 -11.82 -28.69
CA ASN A 175 13.33 -10.41 -29.06
C ASN A 175 14.14 -9.50 -28.10
N GLY A 176 14.91 -10.10 -27.18
CA GLY A 176 15.79 -9.39 -26.25
C GLY A 176 15.06 -8.60 -25.15
N THR A 177 13.77 -8.87 -24.92
CA THR A 177 12.94 -8.11 -23.95
C THR A 177 12.62 -8.88 -22.67
N LEU A 178 13.13 -10.10 -22.49
CA LEU A 178 13.07 -10.87 -21.25
C LEU A 178 14.44 -11.51 -20.96
N GLY A 179 14.86 -11.56 -19.70
CA GLY A 179 16.11 -12.18 -19.31
C GLY A 179 16.32 -12.29 -17.79
N ASP A 180 17.53 -12.68 -17.42
CA ASP A 180 17.95 -12.73 -16.02
C ASP A 180 18.00 -11.33 -15.41
N ILE A 181 17.66 -11.24 -14.13
CA ILE A 181 17.64 -10.00 -13.36
C ILE A 181 18.96 -9.23 -13.44
N TRP A 182 20.12 -9.90 -13.31
CA TRP A 182 21.42 -9.23 -13.25
C TRP A 182 21.91 -8.78 -14.62
N GLU A 183 21.57 -9.54 -15.68
CA GLU A 183 21.83 -9.15 -17.05
C GLU A 183 21.01 -7.92 -17.45
N THR A 184 19.71 -7.92 -17.12
CA THR A 184 18.82 -6.78 -17.37
C THR A 184 19.29 -5.56 -16.58
N VAL A 185 19.66 -5.71 -15.31
CA VAL A 185 20.27 -4.65 -14.52
C VAL A 185 21.53 -4.13 -15.24
N ALA A 186 22.46 -5.00 -15.64
CA ALA A 186 23.72 -4.60 -16.28
C ALA A 186 23.51 -3.77 -17.56
N GLY A 187 22.52 -4.11 -18.39
CA GLY A 187 22.26 -3.43 -19.67
C GLY A 187 21.39 -2.17 -19.61
N SER A 188 20.74 -1.87 -18.48
CA SER A 188 19.78 -0.76 -18.38
C SER A 188 20.39 0.55 -17.88
N VAL A 189 19.89 1.67 -18.44
CA VAL A 189 20.20 3.04 -17.96
C VAL A 189 19.18 3.48 -16.92
N LEU A 190 17.90 3.26 -17.21
CA LEU A 190 16.80 3.40 -16.26
C LEU A 190 16.40 2.02 -15.76
N LEU A 191 16.43 1.81 -14.46
CA LEU A 191 16.02 0.56 -13.84
C LEU A 191 14.80 0.76 -12.94
N LEU A 192 13.69 0.12 -13.26
CA LEU A 192 12.47 0.13 -12.47
C LEU A 192 12.46 -1.07 -11.53
N LEU A 193 12.63 -0.83 -10.24
CA LEU A 193 12.67 -1.86 -9.22
C LEU A 193 11.24 -2.15 -8.70
N LEU A 194 10.60 -3.18 -9.26
CA LEU A 194 9.18 -3.53 -9.00
C LEU A 194 9.02 -4.91 -8.35
N ILE A 195 10.00 -5.32 -7.52
CA ILE A 195 9.95 -6.54 -6.70
C ILE A 195 9.57 -6.22 -5.25
N SER A 196 9.16 -7.26 -4.51
CA SER A 196 8.96 -7.16 -3.07
C SER A 196 10.32 -7.03 -2.36
N ASP A 197 10.65 -5.80 -1.99
CA ASP A 197 11.54 -5.34 -0.92
C ASP A 197 12.48 -6.37 -0.28
N ALA A 198 13.52 -6.77 -1.01
CA ALA A 198 14.77 -7.24 -0.44
C ALA A 198 15.86 -7.30 -1.50
N ALA A 199 16.98 -6.65 -1.17
CA ALA A 199 18.33 -6.94 -1.67
C ALA A 199 18.52 -6.81 -3.18
N LEU A 200 18.79 -5.59 -3.61
CA LEU A 200 19.47 -5.36 -4.86
C LEU A 200 20.47 -4.21 -4.65
N THR A 201 21.72 -4.57 -4.37
CA THR A 201 22.86 -3.67 -4.48
C THR A 201 23.02 -3.28 -5.93
N ILE A 202 22.33 -2.22 -6.36
CA ILE A 202 22.34 -1.77 -7.75
C ILE A 202 23.12 -0.47 -7.86
N MET A 203 24.16 -0.49 -8.68
CA MET A 203 24.86 0.69 -9.18
C MET A 203 24.42 0.93 -10.62
N LYS A 204 23.55 1.91 -10.86
CA LYS A 204 22.99 2.27 -12.19
C LYS A 204 22.86 3.78 -12.32
N ASP A 205 22.78 4.29 -13.54
CA ASP A 205 22.67 5.74 -13.76
C ASP A 205 21.39 6.32 -13.13
N ILE A 206 20.24 5.67 -13.35
CA ILE A 206 18.96 6.07 -12.75
C ILE A 206 18.21 4.86 -12.19
N LEU A 207 17.96 4.87 -10.88
CA LEU A 207 17.08 3.94 -10.17
C LEU A 207 15.68 4.56 -10.07
N GLY A 208 14.68 3.89 -10.65
CA GLY A 208 13.28 4.21 -10.53
C GLY A 208 12.56 3.28 -9.57
N LEU A 209 11.83 3.85 -8.61
CA LEU A 209 10.99 3.13 -7.66
C LEU A 209 9.51 3.45 -7.91
N SER A 210 8.60 2.51 -7.65
CA SER A 210 7.15 2.83 -7.62
C SER A 210 6.59 2.91 -6.20
N HIS A 211 7.49 2.96 -5.23
CA HIS A 211 7.19 3.13 -3.82
C HIS A 211 8.48 3.46 -3.05
N GLY A 212 8.39 4.30 -2.01
CA GLY A 212 9.52 4.77 -1.20
C GLY A 212 9.94 3.84 -0.07
N PHE A 213 9.34 2.65 0.06
CA PHE A 213 9.68 1.67 1.11
C PHE A 213 11.18 1.43 1.28
N LEU A 214 11.92 1.33 0.16
CA LEU A 214 13.36 1.08 0.21
C LEU A 214 14.11 2.21 0.94
N LEU A 215 13.69 3.47 0.77
CA LEU A 215 14.26 4.59 1.51
C LEU A 215 13.98 4.45 3.00
N GLY A 216 12.74 4.23 3.40
CA GLY A 216 12.40 4.04 4.81
C GLY A 216 13.12 2.84 5.44
N HIS A 217 13.35 1.76 4.68
CA HIS A 217 14.17 0.65 5.12
C HIS A 217 15.64 1.03 5.31
N LEU A 218 16.25 1.75 4.35
CA LEU A 218 17.62 2.24 4.47
C LEU A 218 17.78 3.17 5.67
N GLN A 219 16.86 4.11 5.86
CA GLN A 219 16.83 5.02 6.99
C GLN A 219 16.74 4.27 8.33
N SER A 220 15.96 3.19 8.41
CA SER A 220 15.88 2.34 9.62
C SER A 220 17.21 1.65 9.98
N LEU A 221 18.12 1.54 9.01
CA LEU A 221 19.48 1.00 9.18
C LEU A 221 20.54 2.12 9.34
N GLY A 222 20.14 3.39 9.30
CA GLY A 222 21.07 4.53 9.26
C GLY A 222 21.84 4.64 7.94
N LEU A 223 21.25 4.12 6.85
CA LEU A 223 21.82 4.11 5.50
C LEU A 223 21.02 5.01 4.56
N ASP A 224 21.59 5.28 3.38
CA ASP A 224 20.97 6.02 2.27
C ASP A 224 21.43 5.40 0.94
N PHE A 225 20.86 5.86 -0.17
CA PHE A 225 21.24 5.40 -1.51
C PHE A 225 22.68 5.82 -1.88
N PRO A 226 23.34 5.08 -2.78
CA PRO A 226 24.64 5.47 -3.32
C PRO A 226 24.63 6.89 -3.93
N LYS A 227 25.71 7.65 -3.75
CA LYS A 227 25.78 9.05 -4.22
C LYS A 227 26.06 9.21 -5.72
N ASN A 228 26.46 8.14 -6.38
CA ASN A 228 26.82 8.13 -7.81
C ASN A 228 25.66 7.74 -8.73
N ILE A 229 24.42 7.71 -8.22
CA ILE A 229 23.22 7.32 -8.98
C ILE A 229 22.12 8.35 -8.78
N SER A 230 21.30 8.59 -9.81
CA SER A 230 20.02 9.28 -9.64
C SER A 230 18.99 8.31 -9.07
N VAL A 231 18.15 8.80 -8.17
CA VAL A 231 17.06 8.03 -7.54
C VAL A 231 15.77 8.80 -7.72
N ILE A 232 14.85 8.22 -8.46
CA ILE A 232 13.53 8.79 -8.76
C ILE A 232 12.43 7.81 -8.37
N ALA A 233 11.22 8.32 -8.23
CA ALA A 233 10.05 7.48 -8.15
C ALA A 233 8.89 8.00 -8.99
N VAL A 234 8.09 7.06 -9.48
CA VAL A 234 6.76 7.27 -10.04
C VAL A 234 5.85 6.24 -9.44
N CYS A 235 4.89 6.71 -8.63
CA CYS A 235 4.04 5.88 -7.80
C CYS A 235 2.59 6.01 -8.25
N PRO A 236 2.08 5.08 -9.09
CA PRO A 236 0.68 5.06 -9.47
C PRO A 236 -0.22 4.86 -8.25
N LYS A 237 -1.19 5.75 -8.06
CA LYS A 237 -2.18 5.76 -6.98
C LYS A 237 -3.32 4.81 -7.28
N GLY A 238 -2.96 3.53 -7.41
CA GLY A 238 -3.84 2.43 -7.74
C GLY A 238 -3.10 1.12 -8.01
N MET A 239 -3.83 0.01 -7.88
CA MET A 239 -3.26 -1.33 -8.09
C MET A 239 -2.81 -1.56 -9.54
N GLY A 240 -1.79 -2.39 -9.75
CA GLY A 240 -1.24 -2.68 -11.08
C GLY A 240 -2.28 -3.09 -12.15
N PRO A 241 -3.24 -3.99 -11.86
CA PRO A 241 -4.30 -4.31 -12.81
C PRO A 241 -5.13 -3.10 -13.27
N SER A 242 -5.36 -2.13 -12.38
CA SER A 242 -6.07 -0.88 -12.72
C SER A 242 -5.23 0.01 -13.63
N VAL A 243 -3.92 0.12 -13.39
CA VAL A 243 -2.97 0.86 -14.22
C VAL A 243 -3.00 0.34 -15.67
N ARG A 244 -3.01 -0.98 -15.87
CA ARG A 244 -3.12 -1.56 -17.22
C ARG A 244 -4.51 -1.36 -17.82
N ARG A 245 -5.57 -1.66 -17.05
CA ARG A 245 -6.95 -1.61 -17.54
C ARG A 245 -7.33 -0.22 -18.02
N LEU A 246 -7.09 0.80 -17.19
CA LEU A 246 -7.45 2.18 -17.53
C LEU A 246 -6.58 2.73 -18.66
N TYR A 247 -5.29 2.36 -18.73
CA TYR A 247 -4.44 2.71 -19.89
C TYR A 247 -4.99 2.16 -21.21
N VAL A 248 -5.47 0.91 -21.20
CA VAL A 248 -6.08 0.28 -22.39
C VAL A 248 -7.38 1.00 -22.77
N GLN A 249 -8.25 1.33 -21.81
CA GLN A 249 -9.43 2.18 -22.06
C GLN A 249 -9.04 3.57 -22.59
N GLY A 250 -7.91 4.09 -22.12
CA GLY A 250 -7.34 5.35 -22.57
C GLY A 250 -6.91 5.38 -24.04
N LYS A 251 -6.91 4.25 -24.75
CA LYS A 251 -6.71 4.20 -26.20
C LYS A 251 -7.88 4.83 -26.96
N GLU A 252 -9.08 4.78 -26.38
CA GLU A 252 -10.31 5.32 -26.97
C GLU A 252 -10.73 6.63 -26.29
N ILE A 253 -10.47 6.77 -24.99
CA ILE A 253 -10.85 7.93 -24.18
C ILE A 253 -9.58 8.66 -23.73
N ASN A 254 -9.25 9.81 -24.32
CA ASN A 254 -8.06 10.55 -23.90
C ASN A 254 -8.18 10.94 -22.41
N GLY A 255 -7.10 10.74 -21.65
CA GLY A 255 -7.04 11.05 -20.22
C GLY A 255 -7.50 9.92 -19.28
N ALA A 256 -7.89 8.74 -19.77
CA ALA A 256 -8.13 7.59 -18.88
C ALA A 256 -6.81 6.91 -18.46
N GLY A 257 -6.64 6.73 -17.15
CA GLY A 257 -5.43 6.17 -16.53
C GLY A 257 -5.51 6.24 -15.01
N ILE A 258 -4.41 5.92 -14.33
CA ILE A 258 -4.26 6.06 -12.87
C ILE A 258 -3.32 7.24 -12.60
N ASN A 259 -3.71 8.17 -11.74
CA ASN A 259 -2.85 9.28 -11.35
C ASN A 259 -1.58 8.76 -10.69
N SER A 260 -0.48 9.49 -10.83
CA SER A 260 0.76 9.11 -10.17
C SER A 260 1.31 10.30 -9.39
N SER A 261 1.96 10.02 -8.25
CA SER A 261 2.94 10.96 -7.71
C SER A 261 4.30 10.68 -8.34
N PHE A 262 5.20 11.66 -8.31
CA PHE A 262 6.61 11.45 -8.63
C PHE A 262 7.50 12.12 -7.61
N ALA A 263 8.71 11.57 -7.42
CA ALA A 263 9.73 12.13 -6.55
C ALA A 263 11.10 12.06 -7.21
N VAL A 264 11.96 13.03 -6.89
CA VAL A 264 13.39 13.01 -7.22
C VAL A 264 14.15 13.10 -5.91
N HIS A 265 14.69 11.98 -5.45
CA HIS A 265 15.48 11.89 -4.22
C HIS A 265 16.94 12.32 -4.45
N GLN A 266 17.49 11.90 -5.60
CA GLN A 266 18.84 12.25 -6.04
C GLN A 266 18.85 12.49 -7.55
N ASP A 267 19.51 13.56 -7.97
CA ASP A 267 19.78 13.85 -9.38
C ASP A 267 21.27 14.11 -9.59
N VAL A 268 21.95 13.22 -10.32
CA VAL A 268 23.40 13.30 -10.55
C VAL A 268 23.78 14.06 -11.82
N ASP A 269 22.85 14.24 -12.76
CA ASP A 269 23.16 14.75 -14.10
C ASP A 269 22.10 15.69 -14.69
N GLY A 270 21.07 16.04 -13.92
CA GLY A 270 20.02 17.00 -14.30
C GLY A 270 18.88 16.39 -15.11
N ARG A 271 18.87 15.08 -15.35
CA ARG A 271 17.84 14.41 -16.17
C ARG A 271 16.70 13.83 -15.33
N ALA A 272 16.83 13.77 -14.01
CA ALA A 272 15.96 12.96 -13.16
C ALA A 272 14.48 13.36 -13.25
N VAL A 273 14.18 14.67 -13.24
CA VAL A 273 12.81 15.18 -13.31
C VAL A 273 12.14 14.79 -14.62
N ASP A 274 12.76 15.08 -15.76
CA ASP A 274 12.17 14.78 -17.08
C ASP A 274 12.05 13.28 -17.33
N VAL A 275 12.98 12.46 -16.83
CA VAL A 275 12.87 10.99 -16.89
C VAL A 275 11.71 10.48 -16.02
N ALA A 276 11.51 11.01 -14.82
CA ALA A 276 10.39 10.64 -13.95
C ALA A 276 9.05 11.04 -14.57
N LEU A 277 8.93 12.27 -15.08
CA LEU A 277 7.72 12.75 -15.75
C LEU A 277 7.44 11.95 -17.04
N GLY A 278 8.47 11.67 -17.84
CA GLY A 278 8.35 10.83 -19.03
C GLY A 278 7.89 9.41 -18.71
N TRP A 279 8.39 8.84 -17.61
CA TRP A 279 7.90 7.55 -17.11
C TRP A 279 6.43 7.63 -16.72
N SER A 280 6.02 8.60 -15.90
CA SER A 280 4.62 8.76 -15.51
C SER A 280 3.67 8.97 -16.71
N VAL A 281 4.04 9.83 -17.66
CA VAL A 281 3.27 10.05 -18.89
C VAL A 281 3.17 8.77 -19.70
N ALA A 282 4.27 8.01 -19.83
CA ALA A 282 4.26 6.74 -20.56
C ALA A 282 3.42 5.64 -19.88
N LEU A 283 3.22 5.72 -18.56
CA LEU A 283 2.26 4.86 -17.85
C LEU A 283 0.80 5.24 -18.12
N GLY A 284 0.55 6.44 -18.64
CA GLY A 284 -0.77 6.99 -18.94
C GLY A 284 -1.40 7.75 -17.77
N SER A 285 -0.60 8.31 -16.85
CA SER A 285 -1.13 9.07 -15.71
C SER A 285 -1.95 10.28 -16.17
N PRO A 286 -3.24 10.43 -15.79
CA PRO A 286 -4.05 11.59 -16.18
C PRO A 286 -3.47 12.91 -15.68
N PHE A 287 -2.93 12.91 -14.47
CA PHE A 287 -2.01 13.92 -13.98
C PHE A 287 -0.93 13.30 -13.10
N THR A 288 0.20 14.00 -13.02
CA THR A 288 1.35 13.65 -12.19
C THR A 288 1.63 14.79 -11.23
N PHE A 289 1.71 14.52 -9.93
CA PHE A 289 1.97 15.54 -8.89
C PHE A 289 3.28 15.24 -8.15
N ALA A 290 3.98 16.28 -7.69
CA ALA A 290 5.24 16.13 -6.98
C ALA A 290 5.04 15.68 -5.52
N THR A 291 5.95 14.83 -5.05
CA THR A 291 6.11 14.43 -3.64
C THR A 291 7.59 14.13 -3.36
N THR A 292 7.91 13.69 -2.14
CA THR A 292 9.21 13.12 -1.77
C THR A 292 9.07 11.61 -1.57
N LEU A 293 10.18 10.86 -1.63
CA LEU A 293 10.14 9.43 -1.29
C LEU A 293 9.64 9.21 0.14
N GLU A 294 10.02 10.11 1.06
CA GLU A 294 9.59 10.09 2.46
C GLU A 294 8.08 10.26 2.61
N GLN A 295 7.52 11.34 2.07
CA GLN A 295 6.08 11.59 2.14
C GLN A 295 5.28 10.50 1.42
N GLU A 296 5.81 9.96 0.32
CA GLU A 296 5.16 8.90 -0.43
C GLU A 296 5.09 7.60 0.38
N TYR A 297 6.20 7.11 0.95
CA TYR A 297 6.12 5.87 1.73
C TYR A 297 5.28 6.05 3.00
N GLU A 298 5.34 7.24 3.62
CA GLU A 298 4.55 7.53 4.82
C GLU A 298 3.06 7.50 4.51
N SER A 299 2.63 8.17 3.44
CA SER A 299 1.21 8.26 3.08
C SER A 299 0.64 6.97 2.47
N ASP A 300 1.41 6.28 1.64
CA ASP A 300 1.00 5.06 0.92
C ASP A 300 0.92 3.85 1.87
N ILE A 301 1.98 3.54 2.65
CA ILE A 301 2.00 2.42 3.61
C ILE A 301 0.91 2.60 4.68
N PHE A 302 0.76 3.84 5.18
CA PHE A 302 -0.35 4.21 6.07
C PHE A 302 -1.69 4.03 5.36
N GLY A 303 -1.75 4.35 4.08
CA GLY A 303 -2.97 4.38 3.31
C GLY A 303 -3.61 3.06 3.02
N GLU A 304 -2.79 2.09 2.60
CA GLU A 304 -3.18 0.69 2.41
C GLU A 304 -3.64 0.02 3.72
N ARG A 305 -3.20 0.53 4.88
CA ARG A 305 -3.67 0.10 6.21
C ARG A 305 -4.96 0.82 6.62
N GLY A 306 -5.08 2.08 6.22
CA GLY A 306 -6.26 2.92 6.37
C GLY A 306 -7.36 2.59 5.36
N ILE A 307 -7.99 3.64 4.83
CA ILE A 307 -9.24 3.53 4.06
C ILE A 307 -9.11 2.77 2.73
N LEU A 308 -7.90 2.62 2.18
CA LEU A 308 -7.71 1.94 0.90
C LEU A 308 -8.01 0.44 0.98
N LEU A 309 -7.57 -0.24 2.06
CA LEU A 309 -7.78 -1.68 2.22
C LEU A 309 -8.11 -2.09 3.67
N GLY A 310 -7.22 -1.82 4.63
CA GLY A 310 -7.35 -2.33 6.00
C GLY A 310 -8.60 -1.82 6.72
N ALA A 311 -8.75 -0.51 6.84
CA ALA A 311 -9.85 0.10 7.59
C ALA A 311 -11.21 -0.15 6.93
N VAL A 312 -11.31 -0.10 5.59
CA VAL A 312 -12.57 -0.43 4.89
C VAL A 312 -12.96 -1.89 5.12
N HIS A 313 -12.00 -2.83 5.11
CA HIS A 313 -12.26 -4.23 5.44
C HIS A 313 -12.77 -4.40 6.89
N GLY A 314 -12.11 -3.77 7.86
CA GLY A 314 -12.53 -3.83 9.26
C GLY A 314 -13.93 -3.25 9.49
N ILE A 315 -14.23 -2.11 8.85
CA ILE A 315 -15.54 -1.45 8.94
C ILE A 315 -16.66 -2.32 8.37
N VAL A 316 -16.47 -2.92 7.20
CA VAL A 316 -17.56 -3.73 6.59
C VAL A 316 -17.82 -5.01 7.37
N GLU A 317 -16.79 -5.63 7.97
CA GLU A 317 -16.96 -6.77 8.89
C GLU A 317 -17.73 -6.37 10.16
N ALA A 318 -17.36 -5.24 10.78
CA ALA A 318 -18.02 -4.72 11.97
C ALA A 318 -19.49 -4.34 11.72
N LEU A 319 -19.76 -3.62 10.62
CA LEU A 319 -21.11 -3.21 10.23
C LEU A 319 -21.97 -4.40 9.86
N PHE A 320 -21.45 -5.36 9.08
CA PHE A 320 -22.17 -6.59 8.74
C PHE A 320 -22.58 -7.34 10.02
N ARG A 321 -21.66 -7.50 10.97
CA ARG A 321 -21.94 -8.14 12.27
C ARG A 321 -23.04 -7.39 13.00
N ARG A 322 -22.90 -6.07 13.17
CA ARG A 322 -23.89 -5.21 13.83
C ARG A 322 -25.28 -5.30 13.19
N TYR A 323 -25.37 -5.24 11.87
CA TYR A 323 -26.65 -5.31 11.17
C TYR A 323 -27.32 -6.67 11.36
N THR A 324 -26.56 -7.76 11.25
CA THR A 324 -27.11 -9.11 11.46
C THR A 324 -27.52 -9.38 12.91
N GLU A 325 -26.76 -8.88 13.89
CA GLU A 325 -27.10 -8.98 15.32
C GLU A 325 -28.38 -8.19 15.67
N ASN A 326 -28.65 -7.10 14.95
CA ASN A 326 -29.88 -6.31 15.06
C ASN A 326 -31.04 -6.84 14.17
N GLY A 327 -30.94 -8.07 13.65
CA GLY A 327 -32.04 -8.75 12.96
C GLY A 327 -32.13 -8.48 11.45
N MET A 328 -31.18 -7.75 10.85
CA MET A 328 -31.12 -7.61 9.39
C MET A 328 -30.71 -8.92 8.73
N SER A 329 -31.36 -9.30 7.61
CA SER A 329 -30.96 -10.48 6.86
C SER A 329 -29.52 -10.35 6.35
N GLU A 330 -28.79 -11.47 6.24
CA GLU A 330 -27.39 -11.46 5.82
C GLU A 330 -27.20 -10.80 4.44
N GLU A 331 -28.10 -11.06 3.49
CA GLU A 331 -28.01 -10.50 2.14
C GLU A 331 -28.22 -8.98 2.14
N LEU A 332 -29.16 -8.49 2.94
CA LEU A 332 -29.41 -7.06 3.07
C LEU A 332 -28.28 -6.37 3.83
N ALA A 333 -27.74 -7.00 4.88
CA ALA A 333 -26.58 -6.51 5.61
C ALA A 333 -25.36 -6.37 4.70
N TYR A 334 -25.10 -7.35 3.84
CA TYR A 334 -24.01 -7.28 2.85
C TYR A 334 -24.23 -6.16 1.82
N LYS A 335 -25.46 -5.95 1.34
CA LYS A 335 -25.77 -4.86 0.39
C LYS A 335 -25.60 -3.47 1.04
N ASN A 336 -26.06 -3.33 2.29
CA ASN A 336 -26.08 -2.06 3.01
C ASN A 336 -24.70 -1.58 3.48
N THR A 337 -23.64 -2.39 3.34
CA THR A 337 -22.26 -1.95 3.60
C THR A 337 -21.57 -1.24 2.42
N GLY A 338 -22.27 -0.98 1.30
CA GLY A 338 -21.75 -0.26 0.10
C GLY A 338 -21.67 1.27 0.24
N MET A 339 -20.98 1.96 -0.70
CA MET A 339 -20.53 3.36 -0.54
C MET A 339 -20.68 4.19 -1.83
N LEU A 340 -21.42 5.30 -1.82
CA LEU A 340 -21.53 6.31 -2.90
C LEU A 340 -21.99 7.68 -2.38
N SER A 341 -21.77 8.75 -3.17
CA SER A 341 -21.98 10.18 -2.81
C SER A 341 -23.12 10.43 -1.83
N VAL A 342 -22.76 10.87 -0.63
CA VAL A 342 -23.54 10.45 0.53
C VAL A 342 -24.52 11.52 1.00
N TYR A 343 -24.05 12.58 1.66
CA TYR A 343 -24.86 13.27 2.65
C TYR A 343 -26.06 14.04 2.08
N THR A 344 -25.85 14.77 0.97
CA THR A 344 -26.92 15.57 0.35
C THR A 344 -27.97 14.73 -0.37
N ALA A 345 -27.64 13.47 -0.71
CA ALA A 345 -28.56 12.53 -1.33
C ALA A 345 -29.46 11.80 -0.31
N LEU A 346 -29.17 11.95 1.00
CA LEU A 346 -29.96 11.34 2.07
C LEU A 346 -31.25 12.12 2.37
N THR A 347 -32.28 11.41 2.81
CA THR A 347 -33.45 12.00 3.46
C THR A 347 -33.08 12.70 4.76
N ASP A 348 -33.95 13.53 5.33
CA ASP A 348 -33.64 14.23 6.58
C ASP A 348 -33.49 13.27 7.77
N GLU A 349 -34.23 12.17 7.79
CA GLU A 349 -34.01 11.06 8.73
C GLU A 349 -32.65 10.39 8.50
N GLY A 350 -32.31 10.13 7.24
CA GLY A 350 -31.01 9.55 6.88
C GLY A 350 -29.84 10.45 7.27
N LYS A 351 -29.97 11.77 7.16
CA LYS A 351 -28.94 12.72 7.63
C LYS A 351 -28.74 12.63 9.14
N LYS A 352 -29.80 12.43 9.94
CA LYS A 352 -29.66 12.23 11.40
C LYS A 352 -28.87 10.95 11.71
N GLU A 353 -29.19 9.86 11.02
CA GLU A 353 -28.49 8.58 11.17
C GLU A 353 -27.02 8.66 10.72
N PHE A 354 -26.76 9.31 9.59
CA PHE A 354 -25.42 9.63 9.12
C PHE A 354 -24.64 10.43 10.16
N ASN A 355 -25.23 11.50 10.71
CA ASN A 355 -24.55 12.36 11.68
C ASN A 355 -24.23 11.62 12.99
N ALA A 356 -25.15 10.77 13.46
CA ALA A 356 -24.92 9.93 14.63
C ALA A 356 -23.75 8.96 14.40
N ALA A 357 -23.75 8.27 13.25
CA ALA A 357 -22.67 7.37 12.86
C ALA A 357 -21.33 8.12 12.72
N TYR A 358 -21.32 9.24 12.01
CA TYR A 358 -20.13 10.04 11.77
C TYR A 358 -19.52 10.52 13.10
N SER A 359 -20.34 11.15 13.95
CA SER A 359 -19.91 11.72 15.23
C SER A 359 -19.35 10.65 16.17
N ALA A 360 -19.92 9.44 16.17
CA ALA A 360 -19.46 8.36 17.03
C ALA A 360 -18.20 7.67 16.51
N SER A 361 -17.93 7.75 15.19
CA SER A 361 -16.87 6.97 14.53
C SER A 361 -15.60 7.76 14.27
N TYR A 362 -15.69 9.09 14.13
CA TYR A 362 -14.57 9.94 13.72
C TYR A 362 -13.32 9.76 14.59
N TYR A 363 -13.46 9.90 15.92
CA TYR A 363 -12.31 9.79 16.84
C TYR A 363 -11.81 8.36 17.02
N PRO A 364 -12.66 7.32 17.16
CA PRO A 364 -12.18 5.93 17.15
C PRO A 364 -11.40 5.57 15.88
N CYS A 365 -11.83 6.06 14.71
CA CYS A 365 -11.07 5.92 13.47
C CYS A 365 -9.72 6.65 13.56
N MET A 366 -9.74 7.90 14.01
CA MET A 366 -8.55 8.73 14.13
C MET A 366 -7.51 8.11 15.06
N ASP A 367 -7.93 7.47 16.16
CA ASP A 367 -7.05 6.79 17.11
C ASP A 367 -6.17 5.74 16.41
N ILE A 368 -6.81 4.76 15.75
CA ILE A 368 -6.09 3.69 15.03
C ILE A 368 -5.29 4.23 13.84
N LEU A 369 -5.83 5.20 13.11
CA LEU A 369 -5.10 5.85 12.03
C LEU A 369 -3.86 6.58 12.55
N TYR A 370 -3.98 7.25 13.68
CA TYR A 370 -2.88 8.02 14.23
C TYR A 370 -1.75 7.09 14.71
N GLU A 371 -2.09 6.02 15.45
CA GLU A 371 -1.16 4.94 15.81
C GLU A 371 -0.46 4.38 14.57
N CYS A 372 -1.24 4.02 13.53
CA CYS A 372 -0.71 3.45 12.31
C CYS A 372 0.27 4.40 11.59
N TYR A 373 -0.04 5.69 11.51
CA TYR A 373 0.84 6.64 10.86
C TYR A 373 2.18 6.77 11.60
N GLU A 374 2.15 6.86 12.93
CA GLU A 374 3.39 6.98 13.73
C GLU A 374 4.25 5.70 13.66
N ASP A 375 3.63 4.52 13.63
CA ASP A 375 4.31 3.24 13.39
C ASP A 375 5.00 3.18 12.02
N VAL A 376 4.41 3.78 10.99
CA VAL A 376 5.02 3.90 9.65
C VAL A 376 6.17 4.89 9.66
N ALA A 377 5.93 6.12 10.12
CA ALA A 377 6.90 7.20 10.09
C ALA A 377 8.15 6.89 10.94
N CYS A 378 8.00 6.14 12.05
CA CYS A 378 9.14 5.71 12.87
C CYS A 378 9.89 4.47 12.33
N GLY A 379 9.43 3.86 11.23
CA GLY A 379 10.03 2.68 10.60
C GLY A 379 9.67 1.34 11.24
N SER A 380 8.88 1.33 12.32
CA SER A 380 8.42 0.10 12.98
C SER A 380 7.60 -0.77 12.03
N GLU A 381 6.69 -0.16 11.27
CA GLU A 381 5.85 -0.87 10.33
C GLU A 381 6.66 -1.47 9.17
N ILE A 382 7.62 -0.72 8.63
CA ILE A 382 8.55 -1.16 7.58
C ILE A 382 9.34 -2.38 8.04
N CYS A 383 9.94 -2.31 9.25
CA CYS A 383 10.66 -3.43 9.84
C CYS A 383 9.76 -4.67 10.01
N SER A 384 8.51 -4.47 10.43
CA SER A 384 7.54 -5.55 10.59
C SER A 384 7.24 -6.26 9.26
N VAL A 385 7.14 -5.50 8.15
CA VAL A 385 6.93 -6.02 6.79
C VAL A 385 8.14 -6.82 6.32
N VAL A 386 9.36 -6.30 6.50
CA VAL A 386 10.60 -7.02 6.16
C VAL A 386 10.67 -8.37 6.88
N LEU A 387 10.39 -8.38 8.18
CA LEU A 387 10.41 -9.62 8.97
C LEU A 387 9.27 -10.57 8.59
N ALA A 388 8.09 -10.05 8.22
CA ALA A 388 7.00 -10.87 7.71
C ALA A 388 7.36 -11.56 6.39
N GLY A 389 7.99 -10.85 5.46
CA GLY A 389 8.48 -11.43 4.20
C GLY A 389 9.46 -12.58 4.44
N ARG A 390 10.36 -12.46 5.43
CA ARG A 390 11.27 -13.56 5.82
C ARG A 390 10.55 -14.77 6.41
N ARG A 391 9.39 -14.58 7.05
CA ARG A 391 8.57 -15.68 7.62
C ARG A 391 7.78 -16.47 6.56
N PHE A 392 7.81 -16.05 5.29
CA PHE A 392 7.23 -16.84 4.20
C PHE A 392 8.06 -18.07 3.83
N GLN A 393 9.25 -18.21 4.40
CA GLN A 393 10.14 -19.36 4.22
C GLN A 393 10.45 -19.97 5.59
N GLU A 394 10.77 -21.27 5.61
CA GLU A 394 11.25 -21.94 6.82
C GLU A 394 12.60 -21.34 7.23
N LYS A 395 12.72 -21.00 8.52
CA LYS A 395 13.96 -20.51 9.13
C LYS A 395 13.92 -20.76 10.63
N GLU A 396 15.10 -20.83 11.25
CA GLU A 396 15.21 -20.97 12.73
C GLU A 396 14.46 -22.20 13.29
N GLY A 397 14.25 -23.25 12.49
CA GLY A 397 13.49 -24.45 12.89
C GLY A 397 11.97 -24.25 12.96
N LEU A 398 11.44 -23.12 12.48
CA LEU A 398 10.02 -22.83 12.42
C LEU A 398 9.47 -22.98 10.98
N PRO A 399 8.18 -23.36 10.82
CA PRO A 399 7.58 -23.53 9.51
C PRO A 399 7.41 -22.21 8.77
N ALA A 400 7.18 -22.30 7.45
CA ALA A 400 6.81 -21.17 6.62
C ALA A 400 5.35 -20.73 6.85
N PHE A 401 5.10 -19.41 6.86
CA PHE A 401 3.77 -18.82 7.07
C PHE A 401 3.36 -17.92 5.89
N PRO A 402 3.08 -18.46 4.69
CA PRO A 402 2.52 -17.66 3.61
C PRO A 402 1.13 -17.11 4.00
N MET A 403 0.75 -15.97 3.41
CA MET A 403 -0.54 -15.34 3.72
C MET A 403 -1.73 -16.24 3.36
N GLY A 404 -2.66 -16.40 4.29
CA GLY A 404 -3.93 -17.11 4.08
C GLY A 404 -4.99 -16.27 3.35
N LYS A 405 -6.11 -16.93 3.05
CA LYS A 405 -7.30 -16.32 2.43
C LYS A 405 -8.12 -15.55 3.48
N ILE A 406 -8.62 -14.38 3.10
CA ILE A 406 -9.44 -13.52 3.98
C ILE A 406 -10.93 -13.51 3.61
N ASP A 407 -11.30 -14.12 2.49
CA ASP A 407 -12.64 -14.06 1.89
C ASP A 407 -13.45 -15.36 2.05
N GLN A 408 -13.09 -16.20 3.02
CA GLN A 408 -13.76 -17.49 3.26
C GLN A 408 -14.70 -17.48 4.47
N THR A 409 -14.80 -16.35 5.19
CA THR A 409 -15.68 -16.19 6.36
C THR A 409 -17.13 -15.91 5.95
N ARG A 410 -18.02 -15.87 6.95
CA ARG A 410 -19.48 -15.76 6.80
C ARG A 410 -19.92 -14.70 5.79
N MET A 411 -19.49 -13.45 5.97
CA MET A 411 -19.97 -12.34 5.12
C MET A 411 -19.53 -12.48 3.66
N TRP A 412 -18.35 -13.05 3.41
CA TRP A 412 -17.83 -13.18 2.05
C TRP A 412 -18.53 -14.28 1.26
N LYS A 413 -18.95 -15.36 1.96
CA LYS A 413 -19.84 -16.39 1.38
C LYS A 413 -21.25 -15.87 1.10
N VAL A 414 -21.75 -14.96 1.92
CA VAL A 414 -22.98 -14.21 1.60
C VAL A 414 -22.76 -13.35 0.36
N GLY A 415 -21.64 -12.64 0.28
CA GLY A 415 -21.28 -11.82 -0.87
C GLY A 415 -21.20 -12.59 -2.19
N GLU A 416 -20.70 -13.83 -2.17
CA GLU A 416 -20.73 -14.72 -3.34
C GLU A 416 -22.16 -14.95 -3.84
N ARG A 417 -23.11 -15.25 -2.93
CA ARG A 417 -24.53 -15.45 -3.27
C ARG A 417 -25.19 -14.17 -3.77
N VAL A 418 -24.97 -13.05 -3.08
CA VAL A 418 -25.52 -11.73 -3.48
C VAL A 418 -25.04 -11.36 -4.89
N ARG A 419 -23.75 -11.55 -5.20
CA ARG A 419 -23.19 -11.25 -6.53
C ARG A 419 -23.68 -12.20 -7.62
N ALA A 420 -23.98 -13.46 -7.29
CA ALA A 420 -24.45 -14.45 -8.26
C ALA A 420 -25.80 -14.07 -8.89
N THR A 421 -26.64 -13.32 -8.16
CA THR A 421 -27.96 -12.87 -8.63
C THR A 421 -28.04 -11.37 -8.87
N ARG A 422 -26.92 -10.64 -8.80
CA ARG A 422 -26.89 -9.18 -8.93
C ARG A 422 -27.04 -8.76 -10.40
N PRO A 423 -27.95 -7.83 -10.74
CA PRO A 423 -28.04 -7.27 -12.08
C PRO A 423 -26.75 -6.56 -12.51
N VAL A 424 -26.49 -6.54 -13.82
CA VAL A 424 -25.38 -5.76 -14.39
C VAL A 424 -25.65 -4.27 -14.17
N GLY A 425 -24.65 -3.52 -13.69
CA GLY A 425 -24.77 -2.08 -13.42
C GLY A 425 -25.41 -1.71 -12.08
N ASP A 426 -25.74 -2.70 -11.23
CA ASP A 426 -26.21 -2.45 -9.86
C ASP A 426 -25.13 -1.73 -9.03
N LEU A 427 -25.51 -0.62 -8.40
CA LEU A 427 -24.63 0.24 -7.57
C LEU A 427 -24.76 -0.03 -6.07
N GLY A 428 -25.68 -0.90 -5.67
CA GLY A 428 -26.05 -1.14 -4.27
C GLY A 428 -26.90 -0.02 -3.66
N PRO A 429 -27.43 -0.26 -2.45
CA PRO A 429 -28.17 0.73 -1.68
C PRO A 429 -27.24 1.75 -1.00
N LEU A 430 -27.73 2.98 -0.80
CA LEU A 430 -27.08 3.99 0.03
C LEU A 430 -27.63 3.93 1.46
N HIS A 431 -26.94 3.21 2.35
CA HIS A 431 -27.35 3.10 3.75
C HIS A 431 -26.78 4.26 4.59
N PRO A 432 -27.60 5.07 5.27
CA PRO A 432 -27.12 6.29 5.94
C PRO A 432 -26.07 6.04 7.03
N PHE A 433 -26.26 5.04 7.91
CA PHE A 433 -25.29 4.71 8.95
C PHE A 433 -23.93 4.29 8.40
N THR A 434 -23.90 3.31 7.48
CA THR A 434 -22.68 2.88 6.76
C THR A 434 -21.95 4.07 6.18
N ALA A 435 -22.69 4.95 5.52
CA ALA A 435 -22.10 6.07 4.82
C ALA A 435 -21.54 7.12 5.80
N GLY A 436 -22.17 7.32 6.96
CA GLY A 436 -21.62 8.13 8.06
C GLY A 436 -20.33 7.57 8.64
N VAL A 437 -20.27 6.25 8.84
CA VAL A 437 -19.06 5.55 9.30
C VAL A 437 -17.91 5.70 8.30
N TYR A 438 -18.16 5.41 7.02
CA TYR A 438 -17.13 5.45 5.99
C TYR A 438 -16.60 6.87 5.76
N VAL A 439 -17.47 7.86 5.70
CA VAL A 439 -17.07 9.26 5.54
C VAL A 439 -16.32 9.76 6.78
N ALA A 440 -16.68 9.34 7.99
CA ALA A 440 -15.91 9.67 9.19
C ALA A 440 -14.49 9.12 9.15
N LEU A 441 -14.30 7.86 8.71
CA LEU A 441 -12.97 7.30 8.49
C LEU A 441 -12.17 8.12 7.46
N MET A 442 -12.79 8.46 6.33
CA MET A 442 -12.16 9.23 5.26
C MET A 442 -11.69 10.60 5.78
N MET A 443 -12.56 11.31 6.49
CA MET A 443 -12.24 12.63 7.04
C MET A 443 -11.21 12.56 8.18
N ALA A 444 -11.25 11.53 9.03
CA ALA A 444 -10.24 11.32 10.07
C ALA A 444 -8.84 11.12 9.45
N ARG A 445 -8.76 10.34 8.36
CA ARG A 445 -7.51 10.14 7.61
C ARG A 445 -7.00 11.44 7.00
N ILE A 446 -7.87 12.19 6.32
CA ILE A 446 -7.53 13.49 5.72
C ILE A 446 -6.93 14.42 6.77
N GLU A 447 -7.53 14.49 7.96
CA GLU A 447 -7.04 15.36 9.04
C GLU A 447 -5.65 14.93 9.53
N ILE A 448 -5.41 13.63 9.71
CA ILE A 448 -4.09 13.12 10.12
C ILE A 448 -3.02 13.50 9.09
N LEU A 449 -3.22 13.22 7.81
CA LEU A 449 -2.23 13.55 6.78
C LEU A 449 -2.02 15.07 6.66
N LYS A 450 -3.09 15.86 6.78
CA LYS A 450 -2.99 17.32 6.81
C LYS A 450 -2.13 17.80 8.00
N LYS A 451 -2.38 17.27 9.19
CA LYS A 451 -1.62 17.61 10.41
C LYS A 451 -0.18 17.08 10.40
N LYS A 452 0.09 16.03 9.63
CA LYS A 452 1.44 15.50 9.39
C LYS A 452 2.17 16.19 8.23
N GLY A 453 1.51 17.10 7.52
CA GLY A 453 2.14 18.00 6.55
C GLY A 453 2.25 17.43 5.14
N HIS A 454 1.34 16.55 4.73
CA HIS A 454 1.23 16.11 3.34
C HIS A 454 0.52 17.14 2.46
N SER A 455 0.82 17.14 1.15
CA SER A 455 0.16 18.03 0.17
C SER A 455 -1.29 17.61 -0.07
N TYR A 456 -2.15 18.51 -0.55
CA TYR A 456 -3.54 18.18 -0.82
C TYR A 456 -3.67 17.19 -1.97
N SER A 457 -2.85 17.29 -3.02
CA SER A 457 -2.87 16.29 -4.10
C SER A 457 -2.57 14.89 -3.58
N GLU A 458 -1.58 14.76 -2.68
CA GLU A 458 -1.28 13.47 -2.05
C GLU A 458 -2.44 13.00 -1.19
N ILE A 459 -2.93 13.85 -0.26
CA ILE A 459 -4.05 13.52 0.64
C ILE A 459 -5.28 13.05 -0.13
N ILE A 460 -5.69 13.78 -1.17
CA ILE A 460 -6.90 13.50 -1.93
C ILE A 460 -6.75 12.21 -2.75
N ASN A 461 -5.60 11.98 -3.39
CA ASN A 461 -5.40 10.74 -4.15
C ASN A 461 -5.36 9.54 -3.21
N GLU A 462 -4.64 9.65 -2.11
CA GLU A 462 -4.42 8.58 -1.13
C GLU A 462 -5.65 8.26 -0.27
N SER A 463 -6.52 9.23 -0.01
CA SER A 463 -7.66 9.06 0.90
C SER A 463 -9.01 8.97 0.20
N VAL A 464 -9.10 9.45 -1.04
CA VAL A 464 -10.37 9.57 -1.77
C VAL A 464 -10.30 8.88 -3.13
N ILE A 465 -9.52 9.43 -4.07
CA ILE A 465 -9.58 9.04 -5.49
C ILE A 465 -9.17 7.57 -5.67
N GLU A 466 -8.05 7.15 -5.10
CA GLU A 466 -7.60 5.76 -5.25
C GLU A 466 -8.63 4.76 -4.69
N SER A 467 -9.23 5.09 -3.55
CA SER A 467 -10.27 4.25 -2.94
C SER A 467 -11.44 4.08 -3.91
N VAL A 468 -12.03 5.17 -4.40
CA VAL A 468 -13.29 5.13 -5.16
C VAL A 468 -13.12 4.77 -6.64
N ASP A 469 -12.02 5.17 -7.27
CA ASP A 469 -11.81 4.99 -8.71
C ASP A 469 -10.95 3.77 -9.06
N SER A 470 -10.07 3.34 -8.15
CA SER A 470 -9.20 2.16 -8.36
C SER A 470 -9.65 0.94 -7.56
N LEU A 471 -9.72 1.03 -6.23
CA LEU A 471 -9.79 -0.15 -5.35
C LEU A 471 -11.22 -0.67 -5.12
N ASN A 472 -12.14 0.19 -4.69
CA ASN A 472 -13.53 -0.18 -4.41
C ASN A 472 -14.23 -0.88 -5.58
N PRO A 473 -14.01 -0.52 -6.85
CA PRO A 473 -14.56 -1.27 -7.99
C PRO A 473 -14.16 -2.76 -7.99
N PHE A 474 -12.96 -3.12 -7.52
CA PHE A 474 -12.52 -4.52 -7.43
C PHE A 474 -13.25 -5.26 -6.30
N MET A 475 -13.42 -4.60 -5.14
CA MET A 475 -14.21 -5.15 -4.04
C MET A 475 -15.68 -5.32 -4.46
N HIS A 476 -16.25 -4.35 -5.17
CA HIS A 476 -17.60 -4.44 -5.70
C HIS A 476 -17.75 -5.60 -6.70
N ALA A 477 -16.73 -5.83 -7.55
CA ALA A 477 -16.74 -6.90 -8.55
C ALA A 477 -16.70 -8.29 -7.92
N ARG A 478 -15.81 -8.54 -6.95
CA ARG A 478 -15.53 -9.91 -6.47
C ARG A 478 -15.27 -10.06 -4.96
N GLY A 479 -15.51 -9.03 -4.16
CA GLY A 479 -15.31 -9.04 -2.70
C GLY A 479 -13.90 -8.62 -2.27
N VAL A 480 -13.69 -8.49 -0.96
CA VAL A 480 -12.46 -7.91 -0.39
C VAL A 480 -11.20 -8.67 -0.74
N GLY A 481 -11.27 -10.01 -0.80
CA GLY A 481 -10.10 -10.84 -1.16
C GLY A 481 -9.56 -10.48 -2.53
N PHE A 482 -10.45 -10.20 -3.49
CA PHE A 482 -10.06 -9.77 -4.83
C PHE A 482 -9.45 -8.37 -4.84
N MET A 483 -9.92 -7.44 -4.01
CA MET A 483 -9.30 -6.11 -3.90
C MET A 483 -7.93 -6.20 -3.24
N VAL A 484 -7.85 -6.79 -2.05
CA VAL A 484 -6.64 -6.84 -1.23
C VAL A 484 -5.54 -7.66 -1.88
N ASP A 485 -5.85 -8.86 -2.40
CA ASP A 485 -4.81 -9.77 -2.89
C ASP A 485 -4.29 -9.43 -4.30
N ASN A 486 -4.86 -8.42 -4.97
CA ASN A 486 -4.30 -7.83 -6.20
C ASN A 486 -3.35 -6.65 -5.93
N CYS A 487 -3.24 -6.18 -4.68
CA CYS A 487 -2.26 -5.18 -4.26
C CYS A 487 -0.90 -5.79 -3.90
N SER A 488 0.07 -4.94 -3.52
CA SER A 488 1.43 -5.34 -3.16
C SER A 488 1.46 -6.29 -1.94
N THR A 489 2.58 -6.98 -1.72
CA THR A 489 2.77 -7.78 -0.50
C THR A 489 2.68 -6.92 0.76
N THR A 490 3.21 -5.71 0.72
CA THR A 490 3.17 -4.73 1.82
C THR A 490 1.72 -4.35 2.15
N ALA A 491 0.92 -4.05 1.13
CA ALA A 491 -0.52 -3.78 1.24
C ALA A 491 -1.31 -4.93 1.86
N ARG A 492 -1.03 -6.15 1.38
CA ARG A 492 -1.71 -7.36 1.82
C ARG A 492 -1.41 -7.69 3.28
N LEU A 493 -0.16 -7.50 3.71
CA LEU A 493 0.24 -7.64 5.11
C LEU A 493 -0.38 -6.53 5.97
N GLY A 494 -0.33 -5.28 5.52
CA GLY A 494 -0.91 -4.14 6.19
C GLY A 494 -2.40 -4.30 6.44
N SER A 495 -3.19 -4.62 5.41
CA SER A 495 -4.62 -4.87 5.54
C SER A 495 -4.93 -5.98 6.56
N ARG A 496 -4.17 -7.09 6.53
CA ARG A 496 -4.34 -8.21 7.47
C ARG A 496 -3.98 -7.86 8.91
N LYS A 497 -2.98 -6.99 9.13
CA LYS A 497 -2.58 -6.53 10.47
C LYS A 497 -3.57 -5.52 11.05
N TRP A 498 -4.04 -4.57 10.23
CA TRP A 498 -4.75 -3.39 10.71
C TRP A 498 -6.28 -3.47 10.57
N ALA A 499 -6.84 -4.24 9.63
CA ALA A 499 -8.30 -4.41 9.53
C ALA A 499 -8.96 -4.86 10.85
N PRO A 500 -8.40 -5.84 11.61
CA PRO A 500 -8.96 -6.21 12.90
C PRO A 500 -8.95 -5.08 13.94
N ARG A 501 -7.98 -4.16 13.87
CA ARG A 501 -7.88 -3.02 14.81
C ARG A 501 -9.05 -2.07 14.62
N PHE A 502 -9.42 -1.79 13.37
CA PHE A 502 -10.61 -1.01 13.05
C PHE A 502 -11.88 -1.74 13.48
N ASP A 503 -12.07 -3.00 13.13
CA ASP A 503 -13.25 -3.77 13.58
C ASP A 503 -13.47 -3.67 15.10
N TYR A 504 -12.40 -3.90 15.88
CA TYR A 504 -12.46 -3.85 17.34
C TYR A 504 -12.75 -2.45 17.89
N ILE A 505 -12.11 -1.39 17.37
CA ILE A 505 -12.34 -0.03 17.89
C ILE A 505 -13.78 0.42 17.64
N PHE A 506 -14.38 0.00 16.53
CA PHE A 506 -15.79 0.26 16.23
C PHE A 506 -16.72 -0.45 17.21
N ALA A 507 -16.51 -1.75 17.41
CA ALA A 507 -17.32 -2.55 18.33
C ALA A 507 -17.22 -2.06 19.78
N GLN A 508 -16.03 -1.61 20.21
CA GLN A 508 -15.76 -1.22 21.59
C GLN A 508 -16.17 0.22 21.91
N GLN A 509 -16.04 1.15 20.95
CA GLN A 509 -16.24 2.57 21.20
C GLN A 509 -17.38 3.18 20.38
N ALA A 510 -17.30 3.10 19.05
CA ALA A 510 -18.23 3.80 18.17
C ALA A 510 -19.67 3.27 18.33
N PHE A 511 -19.85 1.95 18.22
CA PHE A 511 -21.18 1.33 18.34
C PHE A 511 -21.76 1.48 19.74
N VAL A 512 -20.93 1.32 20.78
CA VAL A 512 -21.33 1.56 22.17
C VAL A 512 -21.81 3.00 22.37
N SER A 513 -21.16 3.97 21.73
CA SER A 513 -21.55 5.39 21.82
C SER A 513 -22.90 5.66 21.15
N VAL A 514 -23.14 5.07 19.97
CA VAL A 514 -24.44 5.14 19.29
C VAL A 514 -25.54 4.51 20.14
N ASP A 515 -25.30 3.30 20.67
CA ASP A 515 -26.29 2.56 21.45
C ASP A 515 -26.66 3.31 22.75
N LYS A 516 -25.69 3.97 23.40
CA LYS A 516 -25.94 4.85 24.56
C LYS A 516 -26.84 6.04 24.20
N GLN A 517 -26.63 6.68 23.06
CA GLN A 517 -27.46 7.81 22.61
C GLN A 517 -28.90 7.37 22.31
N ILE A 518 -29.07 6.19 21.71
CA ILE A 518 -30.39 5.60 21.46
C ILE A 518 -31.08 5.29 22.80
N TYR A 519 -30.37 4.70 23.77
CA TYR A 519 -30.92 4.41 25.09
C TYR A 519 -31.34 5.69 25.85
N GLN A 520 -30.53 6.75 25.80
CA GLN A 520 -30.83 8.04 26.45
C GLN A 520 -32.01 8.78 25.81
N SER A 521 -32.17 8.69 24.49
CA SER A 521 -33.34 9.27 23.80
C SER A 521 -34.63 8.50 24.10
N ALA A 522 -34.57 7.17 24.21
CA ALA A 522 -35.72 6.34 24.60
C ALA A 522 -36.16 6.57 26.06
N THR A 523 -35.21 6.82 26.98
CA THR A 523 -35.51 7.04 28.40
C THR A 523 -35.90 8.48 28.75
N SER A 524 -35.51 9.48 27.95
CA SER A 524 -35.96 10.87 28.13
C SER A 524 -37.40 11.12 27.64
N CYS A 525 -37.92 10.31 26.71
CA CYS A 525 -39.32 10.35 26.27
C CYS A 525 -40.32 9.69 27.25
N THR A 526 -39.87 9.05 28.34
CA THR A 526 -40.73 8.26 29.24
C THR A 526 -41.09 8.96 30.57
N PHE A 527 -40.69 10.22 30.79
CA PHE A 527 -41.15 11.02 31.92
C PHE A 527 -42.01 12.22 31.46
N PRO A 528 -43.34 12.08 31.32
CA PRO A 528 -44.20 13.25 31.35
C PRO A 528 -44.12 13.85 32.76
N SER A 529 -43.94 15.17 32.84
CA SER A 529 -43.92 15.90 34.10
C SER A 529 -45.21 15.68 34.88
N MET A 530 -45.19 14.79 35.87
CA MET A 530 -46.10 14.89 36.99
C MET A 530 -45.53 15.98 37.90
N MET A 531 -45.94 17.23 37.67
CA MET A 531 -45.87 18.23 38.73
C MET A 531 -47.00 17.96 39.74
N PRO A 532 -46.73 18.07 41.05
CA PRO A 532 -47.75 17.97 42.08
C PRO A 532 -48.71 19.15 42.10
#